data_AF-A0A1V5J2R3-F1
#
_entry.id   AF-A0A1V5J2R3-F1
#
_cell.length_a   1.000
_cell.length_b   1.000
_cell.length_c   1.000
_cell.angle_alpha   90.00
_cell.angle_beta   90.00
_cell.angle_gamma   90.00
#
_symmetry.space_group_name_H-M   'P 1'
#
loop_
_entity.id
_entity.type
_entity.pdbx_description
1 polymer ?
#
loop_
_entity_poly.entity_id
_entity_poly.type
_entity_poly.pdbx_seq_one_letter_code
_entity_poly.pdbx_strand_id
1 'polypeptide(L)' 'MIEKITHLLADNKLNIGDMINKSRGNLAYNIIDLEGDISEDLINKITSIEGIIAVRVI' A
#
# COMPACT_ATOMS: atom_id res chain seq x y z
N MET A 1 -7.46 4.43 -5.87
CA MET A 1 -7.07 3.45 -4.82
C MET A 1 -5.61 3.61 -4.47
N ILE A 2 -4.70 3.46 -5.44
CA ILE A 2 -3.25 3.59 -5.19
C ILE A 2 -2.85 4.95 -4.60
N GLU A 3 -3.45 6.03 -5.08
CA GLU A 3 -3.28 7.39 -4.53
C GLU A 3 -3.55 7.48 -3.01
N LYS A 4 -4.59 6.79 -2.51
CA LYS A 4 -4.92 6.76 -1.07
C LYS A 4 -3.83 6.03 -0.27
N ILE A 5 -3.28 4.95 -0.83
CA ILE A 5 -2.20 4.19 -0.21
C ILE A 5 -0.93 5.04 -0.16
N THR A 6 -0.56 5.68 -1.27
CA THR A 6 0.63 6.56 -1.33
C THR A 6 0.51 7.77 -0.41
N HIS A 7 -0.68 8.36 -0.26
CA HIS A 7 -0.92 9.42 0.71
C HIS A 7 -0.73 8.96 2.16
N LEU A 8 -1.29 7.80 2.52
CA LEU A 8 -1.10 7.25 3.87
C LEU A 8 0.39 6.96 4.18
N LEU A 9 1.15 6.46 3.21
CA LEU A 9 2.59 6.26 3.37
C LEU A 9 3.32 7.59 3.59
N ALA A 10 2.98 8.61 2.80
CA ALA A 10 3.56 9.94 2.93
C ALA A 10 3.23 10.62 4.27
N ASP A 11 1.99 10.50 4.75
CA ASP A 11 1.56 11.01 6.06
C ASP A 11 2.35 10.37 7.22
N ASN A 12 2.80 9.13 7.03
CA ASN A 12 3.64 8.40 7.98
C ASN A 12 5.14 8.53 7.69
N LYS A 13 5.54 9.42 6.76
CA LYS A 13 6.93 9.71 6.39
C LYS A 13 7.72 8.48 5.93
N LEU A 14 7.04 7.53 5.29
CA LEU A 14 7.67 6.37 4.66
C LEU A 14 8.00 6.68 3.20
N ASN A 15 9.27 6.53 2.83
CA ASN A 15 9.69 6.68 1.43
C ASN A 15 9.39 5.40 0.65
N ILE A 16 9.11 5.56 -0.64
CA ILE A 16 8.91 4.46 -1.59
C ILE A 16 10.19 4.32 -2.42
N GLY A 17 10.88 3.20 -2.29
CA GLY A 17 12.07 2.88 -3.09
C GLY A 17 11.71 2.43 -4.50
N ASP A 18 10.73 1.54 -4.62
CA ASP A 18 10.18 1.07 -5.89
C ASP A 18 8.68 0.76 -5.74
N MET A 19 7.95 0.81 -6.85
CA MET A 19 6.53 0.48 -6.86
C MET A 19 6.10 -0.09 -8.21
N ILE A 20 5.46 -1.26 -8.14
CA ILE A 20 4.82 -1.90 -9.28
C ILE A 20 3.31 -1.87 -9.06
N ASN A 21 2.59 -1.23 -9.99
CA ASN A 21 1.15 -1.34 -10.12
C ASN A 21 0.82 -2.11 -11.41
N LYS A 22 0.06 -3.20 -11.27
CA LYS A 22 -0.48 -3.95 -12.42
C LYS A 22 -1.95 -4.22 -12.21
N SER A 23 -2.74 -4.01 -13.26
CA SER A 23 -4.17 -4.30 -13.28
C SER A 23 -4.51 -5.34 -14.35
N ARG A 24 -5.51 -6.18 -14.06
CA ARG A 24 -6.08 -7.15 -15.00
C ARG A 24 -7.58 -7.29 -14.72
N GLY A 25 -8.39 -6.81 -15.66
CA GLY A 25 -9.84 -6.78 -15.49
C GLY A 25 -10.23 -5.97 -14.25
N ASN A 26 -10.91 -6.62 -13.30
CA ASN A 26 -11.42 -5.99 -12.08
C ASN A 26 -10.45 -6.07 -10.90
N LEU A 27 -9.23 -6.56 -11.10
CA LEU A 27 -8.22 -6.71 -10.05
C LEU A 27 -7.00 -5.85 -10.34
N ALA A 28 -6.42 -5.29 -9.28
CA ALA A 28 -5.14 -4.63 -9.32
C ALA A 28 -4.24 -5.16 -8.20
N TYR A 29 -2.97 -5.37 -8.51
CA TYR A 29 -1.93 -5.75 -7.57
C TYR A 29 -0.90 -4.63 -7.47
N ASN A 30 -0.54 -4.29 -6.24
CA ASN A 30 0.48 -3.30 -5.93
C ASN A 30 1.58 -3.99 -5.13
N ILE A 31 2.82 -3.85 -5.58
CA ILE A 31 4.01 -4.21 -4.81
C ILE A 31 4.74 -2.90 -4.57
N ILE A 32 4.97 -2.57 -3.31
CA ILE A 32 5.57 -1.31 -2.89
C ILE A 32 6.76 -1.65 -2.02
N ASP A 33 7.94 -1.25 -2.45
CA ASP A 33 9.16 -1.36 -1.67
C ASP A 33 9.33 -0.07 -0.85
N LEU A 34 9.48 -0.22 0.46
CA LEU A 34 9.47 0.88 1.42
C LEU A 34 10.84 1.01 2.08
N GLU A 35 11.31 2.24 2.24
CA GLU A 35 12.48 2.51 3.08
C GLU A 35 12.04 2.56 4.54
N GLY A 36 12.22 1.45 5.25
CA GLY A 36 11.93 1.32 6.68
C GLY A 36 10.73 0.43 7.00
N ASP A 37 10.43 0.31 8.29
CA ASP A 37 9.40 -0.59 8.78
C ASP A 37 8.01 0.05 8.73
N ILE A 38 7.04 -0.70 8.22
CA ILE A 38 5.62 -0.32 8.24
C ILE A 38 4.96 -0.80 9.54
N SER A 39 4.25 0.10 10.22
CA SER A 39 3.58 -0.22 11.49
C SER A 39 2.30 -1.05 11.29
N GLU A 40 1.95 -1.89 12.26
CA GLU A 40 0.70 -2.66 12.25
C GLU A 40 -0.54 -1.77 12.12
N ASP A 41 -0.55 -0.60 12.76
CA ASP A 41 -1.63 0.37 12.63
C ASP A 41 -1.80 0.86 11.17
N LEU A 42 -0.70 1.14 10.48
CA LEU A 42 -0.74 1.56 9.08
C LEU A 42 -1.20 0.43 8.17
N ILE A 43 -0.75 -0.80 8.41
CA ILE A 43 -1.24 -2.00 7.70
C ILE A 43 -2.76 -2.15 7.89
N ASN A 44 -3.27 -1.98 9.11
CA ASN A 44 -4.70 -2.07 9.41
C ASN A 44 -5.51 -0.97 8.71
N LYS A 45 -4.98 0.26 8.69
CA LYS A 45 -5.60 1.39 7.96
C LYS A 45 -5.68 1.12 6.46
N ILE A 46 -4.60 0.64 5.85
CA ILE A 46 -4.59 0.28 4.43
C ILE A 46 -5.58 -0.86 4.18
N THR A 47 -5.54 -1.93 4.99
CA THR A 47 -6.43 -3.10 4.86
C THR A 47 -7.91 -2.72 4.95
N SER A 48 -8.25 -1.68 5.72
CA SER A 48 -9.61 -1.18 5.88
C SER A 48 -10.12 -0.29 4.74
N ILE A 49 -9.29 0.04 3.74
CA ILE A 49 -9.71 0.82 2.57
C ILE A 49 -10.70 0.01 1.75
N GLU A 50 -11.86 0.58 1.47
CA GLU A 50 -12.88 -0.04 0.61
C GLU A 50 -12.28 -0.48 -0.74
N GLY A 51 -12.52 -1.74 -1.08
CA GLY A 51 -12.01 -2.37 -2.31
C GLY A 51 -10.63 -3.02 -2.18
N ILE A 52 -9.95 -2.93 -1.03
CA ILE A 52 -8.75 -3.74 -0.77
C ILE A 52 -9.17 -5.16 -0.40
N ILE A 53 -8.55 -6.13 -1.09
CA ILE A 53 -8.85 -7.56 -0.92
C ILE A 53 -7.91 -8.19 0.10
N ALA A 54 -6.63 -7.82 0.07
CA ALA A 54 -5.61 -8.32 0.99
C ALA A 54 -4.39 -7.38 1.00
N VAL A 55 -3.69 -7.35 2.14
CA VAL A 55 -2.40 -6.69 2.33
C VAL A 55 -1.42 -7.70 2.94
N ARG A 56 -0.17 -7.67 2.52
CA ARG A 56 0.89 -8.53 3.06
C ARG A 56 2.19 -7.73 3.16
N VAL A 57 2.91 -7.91 4.25
CA VAL A 57 4.28 -7.42 4.45
C VAL A 57 5.21 -8.63 4.30
N ILE A 58 6.30 -8.46 3.56
CA ILE A 58 7.25 -9.52 3.17
C ILE A 58 8.62 -9.20 3.76
#